data_AF-A0A946KLA8-F1
#
_entry.id   AF-A0A946KLA8-F1
#
_cell.length_a   1.000
_cell.length_b   1.000
_cell.length_c   1.000
_cell.angle_alpha   90.00
_cell.angle_beta   90.00
_cell.angle_gamma   90.00
#
_symmetry.space_group_name_H-M   'P 1'
#
loop_
_entity.id
_entity.type
_entity.pdbx_description
1 polymer ?
#
loop_
_entity_poly.entity_id
_entity_poly.type
_entity_poly.pdbx_seq_one_letter_code
_entity_poly.pdbx_strand_id
1 'polypeptide(L)'
;MSRQADLDRLLDQGDLDGLLRLVDDLCGEGDWNLLEVLATRGRLAVERGHQLWPAADHAEHRLALEAPGPFAAGAVVRDATRFGPAPLAEVAASAHPWKELAPHLPTGPLRATVAHERVARGEDLTGGDDPGRSDPLGLPLRLSSWEPTYLIPEIGPYGLEDPVPPTGPLEVVDIPRPGEAVGGVATAGSGALRDLARTWAEESNGHSMSVAVQGGADTAIATLLADPTIRRVHWRRLEAGEAIGLMAWAGASGGAHGRRRGAARGRFEAWWCVASLAGLLEDPDDPWPPDPVQVGDATAEMNWWRWDVDGARTGWHLNLAVEDPDDGLAWALAAGDRYSVSAPEQ
;
A
#
# COMPACT_ATOMS: atom_id res chain seq x y z
N MET A 1 -20.67 4.65 -38.18
CA MET A 1 -20.50 3.18 -38.08
C MET A 1 -21.02 2.74 -36.72
N SER A 2 -21.38 1.48 -36.52
CA SER A 2 -21.72 1.00 -35.15
C SER A 2 -20.46 1.02 -34.28
N ARG A 3 -20.57 1.36 -33.00
CA ARG A 3 -19.44 1.32 -32.04
C ARG A 3 -18.73 -0.04 -32.04
N GLN A 4 -19.48 -1.12 -32.24
CA GLN A 4 -18.91 -2.46 -32.38
C GLN A 4 -18.06 -2.63 -33.65
N ALA A 5 -18.52 -2.07 -34.78
CA ALA A 5 -17.74 -2.08 -36.01
C ALA A 5 -16.48 -1.20 -35.92
N ASP A 6 -16.55 -0.11 -35.14
CA ASP A 6 -15.39 0.71 -34.83
C ASP A 6 -14.39 -0.05 -33.95
N LEU A 7 -14.85 -0.73 -32.90
CA LEU A 7 -14.00 -1.60 -32.08
C LEU A 7 -13.30 -2.67 -32.93
N ASP A 8 -14.04 -3.40 -33.76
CA ASP A 8 -13.50 -4.45 -34.64
C ASP A 8 -12.39 -3.89 -35.53
N ARG A 9 -12.65 -2.77 -36.21
CA ARG A 9 -11.68 -2.11 -37.07
C ARG A 9 -10.42 -1.69 -36.30
N LEU A 10 -10.58 -1.09 -35.11
CA LEU A 10 -9.46 -0.62 -34.30
C LEU A 10 -8.58 -1.77 -33.80
N LEU A 11 -9.20 -2.88 -33.39
CA LEU A 11 -8.48 -4.09 -32.98
C LEU A 11 -7.70 -4.72 -34.15
N ASP A 12 -8.30 -4.78 -35.34
CA ASP A 12 -7.67 -5.35 -36.54
C ASP A 12 -6.53 -4.47 -37.08
N GLN A 13 -6.61 -3.15 -36.87
CA GLN A 13 -5.57 -2.20 -37.25
C GLN A 13 -4.45 -2.10 -36.21
N GLY A 14 -4.67 -2.59 -34.99
CA GLY A 14 -3.76 -2.33 -33.87
C GLY A 14 -3.69 -0.87 -33.47
N ASP A 15 -4.78 -0.12 -33.63
CA ASP A 15 -4.84 1.33 -33.34
C ASP A 15 -5.07 1.58 -31.84
N LEU A 16 -3.96 1.65 -31.09
CA LEU A 16 -3.99 1.89 -29.64
C LEU A 16 -4.65 3.23 -29.28
N ASP A 17 -4.28 4.31 -29.96
CA ASP A 17 -4.81 5.66 -29.69
C ASP A 17 -6.32 5.73 -29.97
N GLY A 18 -6.77 5.03 -31.02
CA GLY A 18 -8.17 4.89 -31.33
C GLY A 18 -8.94 4.10 -30.29
N LEU A 19 -8.35 3.05 -29.73
CA LEU A 19 -8.95 2.29 -28.64
C LEU A 19 -9.03 3.11 -27.35
N LEU A 20 -8.01 3.90 -27.00
CA LEU A 20 -8.05 4.77 -25.82
C LEU A 20 -9.17 5.81 -25.93
N ARG A 21 -9.30 6.47 -27.08
CA ARG A 21 -10.43 7.38 -27.34
C ARG A 21 -11.78 6.68 -27.29
N LEU A 22 -11.86 5.44 -27.79
CA LEU A 22 -13.07 4.65 -27.72
C LEU A 22 -13.43 4.30 -26.26
N VAL A 23 -12.45 4.01 -25.39
CA VAL A 23 -12.70 3.79 -23.96
C VAL A 23 -13.36 5.02 -23.33
N ASP A 24 -12.85 6.22 -23.57
CA ASP A 24 -13.42 7.46 -23.05
C ASP A 24 -14.86 7.68 -23.52
N ASP A 25 -15.12 7.48 -24.81
CA ASP A 25 -16.46 7.58 -25.40
C ASP A 25 -17.44 6.59 -24.77
N LEU A 26 -17.05 5.32 -24.61
CA LEU A 26 -17.89 4.28 -24.03
C LEU A 26 -18.21 4.55 -22.56
N CYS A 27 -17.25 5.07 -21.79
CA CYS A 27 -17.50 5.48 -20.40
C CYS A 27 -18.46 6.68 -20.34
N GLY A 28 -18.29 7.68 -21.22
CA GLY A 28 -19.18 8.84 -21.29
C GLY A 28 -20.62 8.48 -21.68
N GLU A 29 -20.80 7.46 -22.51
CA GLU A 29 -22.12 6.95 -22.93
C GLU A 29 -22.70 5.88 -21.98
N GLY A 30 -21.88 5.33 -21.07
CA GLY A 30 -22.28 4.24 -20.18
C GLY A 30 -22.44 2.88 -20.88
N ASP A 31 -21.77 2.65 -22.02
CA ASP A 31 -21.78 1.37 -22.73
C ASP A 31 -20.73 0.40 -22.15
N TRP A 32 -21.01 -0.04 -20.93
CA TRP A 32 -20.13 -0.93 -20.16
C TRP A 32 -19.98 -2.31 -20.78
N ASN A 33 -21.00 -2.79 -21.49
CA ASN A 33 -20.94 -4.08 -22.17
C ASN A 33 -19.89 -4.06 -23.27
N LEU A 34 -19.89 -3.03 -24.12
CA LEU A 34 -18.91 -2.93 -25.18
C LEU A 34 -17.50 -2.62 -24.64
N LEU A 35 -17.41 -1.89 -23.52
CA LEU A 35 -16.13 -1.67 -22.83
C LEU A 35 -15.52 -2.97 -22.29
N GLU A 36 -16.33 -3.87 -21.70
CA GLU A 36 -15.88 -5.20 -21.27
C GLU A 36 -15.41 -6.07 -22.44
N VAL A 37 -16.12 -5.98 -23.58
CA VAL A 37 -15.69 -6.64 -24.83
C VAL A 37 -14.36 -6.08 -25.32
N LEU A 38 -14.15 -4.76 -25.25
CA LEU A 38 -12.88 -4.11 -25.58
C LEU A 38 -11.76 -4.60 -24.65
N ALA A 39 -11.97 -4.59 -23.34
CA ALA A 39 -11.00 -5.06 -22.35
C ALA A 39 -10.54 -6.51 -22.63
N THR A 40 -11.51 -7.41 -22.85
CA THR A 40 -11.24 -8.83 -23.09
C THR A 40 -10.53 -9.05 -24.42
N ARG A 41 -11.01 -8.44 -25.52
CA ARG A 41 -10.46 -8.67 -26.86
C ARG A 41 -9.15 -7.92 -27.11
N GLY A 42 -8.98 -6.74 -26.52
CA GLY A 42 -7.75 -5.96 -26.62
C GLY A 42 -6.55 -6.73 -26.04
N ARG A 43 -6.76 -7.45 -24.94
CA ARG A 43 -5.74 -8.33 -24.35
C ARG A 43 -5.35 -9.48 -25.27
N LEU A 44 -6.32 -10.12 -25.92
CA LEU A 44 -6.09 -11.23 -26.86
C LEU A 44 -5.50 -10.78 -28.20
N ALA A 45 -5.41 -9.47 -28.48
CA ALA A 45 -4.85 -8.96 -29.73
C ALA A 45 -3.36 -9.29 -29.92
N VAL A 46 -2.64 -9.63 -28.83
CA VAL A 46 -1.25 -10.10 -28.89
C VAL A 46 -1.11 -11.36 -29.74
N GLU A 47 -2.12 -12.23 -29.76
CA GLU A 47 -2.13 -13.45 -30.58
C GLU A 47 -2.12 -13.14 -32.09
N ARG A 48 -2.53 -11.92 -32.46
CA ARG A 48 -2.55 -11.39 -33.83
C ARG A 48 -1.38 -10.43 -34.11
N GLY A 49 -0.44 -10.28 -33.18
CA GLY A 49 0.75 -9.44 -33.31
C GLY A 49 0.57 -7.98 -32.90
N HIS A 50 -0.54 -7.62 -32.25
CA HIS A 50 -0.78 -6.24 -31.77
C HIS A 50 -0.62 -6.13 -30.25
N GLN A 51 0.14 -5.14 -29.79
CA GLN A 51 0.35 -4.86 -28.36
C GLN A 51 -0.71 -3.88 -27.81
N LEU A 52 -1.97 -4.33 -27.74
CA LEU A 52 -3.11 -3.50 -27.31
C LEU A 52 -3.50 -3.67 -25.83
N TRP A 53 -2.66 -4.38 -25.07
CA TRP A 53 -2.84 -4.54 -23.63
C TRP A 53 -2.92 -3.22 -22.85
N PRO A 54 -2.30 -2.07 -23.25
CA PRO A 54 -2.47 -0.83 -22.48
C PRO A 54 -3.92 -0.31 -22.53
N ALA A 55 -4.60 -0.41 -23.68
CA ALA A 55 -6.01 -0.05 -23.79
C ALA A 55 -6.90 -1.03 -23.03
N ALA A 56 -6.55 -2.32 -23.00
CA ALA A 56 -7.27 -3.30 -22.19
C ALA A 56 -7.11 -3.04 -20.68
N ASP A 57 -5.89 -2.75 -20.21
CA ASP A 57 -5.62 -2.40 -18.82
C ASP A 57 -6.37 -1.12 -18.41
N HIS A 58 -6.37 -0.11 -19.28
CA HIS A 58 -7.14 1.11 -19.05
C HIS A 58 -8.65 0.83 -19.01
N ALA A 59 -9.19 0.01 -19.93
CA ALA A 59 -10.60 -0.35 -19.92
C ALA A 59 -11.01 -1.10 -18.64
N GLU A 60 -10.19 -2.04 -18.14
CA GLU A 60 -10.45 -2.72 -16.86
C GLU A 60 -10.41 -1.76 -15.67
N HIS A 61 -9.46 -0.80 -15.67
CA HIS A 61 -9.41 0.25 -14.66
C HIS A 61 -10.69 1.10 -14.65
N ARG A 62 -11.16 1.52 -15.83
CA ARG A 62 -12.40 2.29 -15.99
C ARG A 62 -13.63 1.48 -15.60
N LEU A 63 -13.69 0.19 -15.93
CA LEU A 63 -14.76 -0.72 -15.49
C LEU A 63 -14.78 -0.85 -13.96
N ALA A 64 -13.62 -1.01 -13.32
CA ALA A 64 -13.53 -1.08 -11.86
C ALA A 64 -13.92 0.23 -11.18
N LEU A 65 -13.55 1.38 -11.76
CA LEU A 65 -13.75 2.70 -11.15
C LEU A 65 -15.15 3.30 -11.37
N GLU A 66 -15.72 3.14 -12.57
CA GLU A 66 -16.88 3.93 -13.01
C GLU A 66 -18.12 3.08 -13.34
N ALA A 67 -17.96 1.79 -13.65
CA ALA A 67 -19.07 0.96 -14.08
C ALA A 67 -19.90 0.44 -12.90
N PRO A 68 -21.19 0.09 -13.08
CA PRO A 68 -22.01 -0.51 -12.03
C PRO A 68 -21.40 -1.80 -11.45
N GLY A 69 -21.80 -2.13 -10.22
CA GLY A 69 -21.29 -3.26 -9.42
C GLY A 69 -20.97 -4.57 -10.17
N PRO A 70 -21.84 -5.10 -11.06
CA PRO A 70 -21.53 -6.30 -11.83
C PRO A 70 -20.28 -6.19 -12.71
N PHE A 71 -20.08 -5.04 -13.36
CA PHE A 71 -18.95 -4.80 -14.25
C PHE A 71 -17.68 -4.48 -13.46
N ALA A 72 -17.80 -3.69 -12.39
CA ALA A 72 -16.68 -3.40 -11.50
C ALA A 72 -16.14 -4.68 -10.84
N ALA A 73 -17.03 -5.51 -10.27
CA ALA A 73 -16.65 -6.82 -9.73
C ALA A 73 -16.10 -7.76 -10.82
N GLY A 74 -16.67 -7.72 -12.03
CA GLY A 74 -16.16 -8.48 -13.18
C GLY A 74 -14.71 -8.13 -13.54
N ALA A 75 -14.38 -6.83 -13.56
CA ALA A 75 -13.03 -6.34 -13.80
C ALA A 75 -12.06 -6.82 -12.72
N VAL A 76 -12.46 -6.73 -11.45
CA VAL A 76 -11.69 -7.26 -10.33
C VAL A 76 -11.44 -8.76 -10.50
N VAL A 77 -12.46 -9.56 -10.80
CA VAL A 77 -12.34 -11.02 -10.95
C VAL A 77 -11.42 -11.44 -12.09
N ARG A 78 -11.38 -10.67 -13.17
CA ARG A 78 -10.42 -10.92 -14.26
C ARG A 78 -8.98 -10.65 -13.83
N ASP A 79 -8.77 -9.72 -12.88
CA ASP A 79 -7.48 -9.23 -12.34
C ASP A 79 -6.35 -9.22 -13.37
N ALA A 80 -6.67 -8.83 -14.59
CA ALA A 80 -5.77 -9.07 -15.71
C ALA A 80 -4.75 -7.94 -15.87
N THR A 81 -4.92 -6.82 -15.13
CA THR A 81 -4.09 -5.63 -15.26
C THR A 81 -2.65 -5.92 -14.90
N ARG A 82 -1.75 -5.63 -15.83
CA ARG A 82 -0.31 -5.72 -15.60
C ARG A 82 0.27 -4.35 -15.24
N PHE A 83 -0.28 -3.29 -15.83
CA PHE A 83 0.16 -1.92 -15.66
C PHE A 83 -1.06 -1.04 -15.38
N GLY A 84 -1.49 -1.04 -14.12
CA GLY A 84 -2.54 -0.17 -13.61
C GLY A 84 -2.01 0.67 -12.44
N PRO A 85 -2.56 1.87 -12.20
CA PRO A 85 -2.08 2.76 -11.14
C PRO A 85 -2.25 2.14 -9.75
N ALA A 86 -3.29 1.31 -9.57
CA ALA A 86 -3.57 0.56 -8.35
C ALA A 86 -4.09 -0.86 -8.66
N PRO A 87 -4.12 -1.78 -7.68
CA PRO A 87 -4.83 -3.04 -7.82
C PRO A 87 -6.33 -2.81 -8.05
N LEU A 88 -6.96 -3.58 -8.95
CA LEU A 88 -8.38 -3.36 -9.27
C LEU A 88 -9.30 -3.52 -8.07
N ALA A 89 -8.92 -4.36 -7.09
CA ALA A 89 -9.65 -4.47 -5.83
C ALA A 89 -9.70 -3.13 -5.07
N GLU A 90 -8.59 -2.38 -5.04
CA GLU A 90 -8.52 -1.04 -4.44
C GLU A 90 -9.29 -0.01 -5.27
N VAL A 91 -9.20 -0.09 -6.61
CA VAL A 91 -9.93 0.78 -7.54
C VAL A 91 -11.45 0.62 -7.36
N ALA A 92 -11.96 -0.61 -7.42
CA ALA A 92 -13.40 -0.85 -7.23
C ALA A 92 -13.86 -0.44 -5.84
N ALA A 93 -13.06 -0.73 -4.81
CA ALA A 93 -13.35 -0.33 -3.45
C ALA A 93 -13.27 1.19 -3.23
N SER A 94 -12.63 1.98 -4.09
CA SER A 94 -12.60 3.44 -3.94
C SER A 94 -13.93 4.09 -4.36
N ALA A 95 -14.62 3.52 -5.35
CA ALA A 95 -15.85 4.08 -5.91
C ALA A 95 -17.13 3.39 -5.43
N HIS A 96 -17.06 2.12 -5.01
CA HIS A 96 -18.24 1.32 -4.67
C HIS A 96 -18.28 0.89 -3.20
N PRO A 97 -19.43 0.98 -2.52
CA PRO A 97 -19.62 0.37 -1.21
C PRO A 97 -19.67 -1.16 -1.32
N TRP A 98 -19.37 -1.85 -0.22
CA TRP A 98 -19.33 -3.33 -0.20
C TRP A 98 -20.62 -3.96 -0.74
N LYS A 99 -21.78 -3.42 -0.34
CA LYS A 99 -23.10 -3.92 -0.76
C LYS A 99 -23.34 -3.95 -2.28
N GLU A 100 -22.63 -3.12 -3.05
CA GLU A 100 -22.74 -3.10 -4.51
C GLU A 100 -21.83 -4.12 -5.19
N LEU A 101 -20.66 -4.40 -4.59
CA LEU A 101 -19.68 -5.35 -5.14
C LEU A 101 -19.97 -6.79 -4.70
N ALA A 102 -20.35 -6.97 -3.43
CA ALA A 102 -20.49 -8.28 -2.79
C ALA A 102 -21.42 -9.25 -3.55
N PRO A 103 -22.57 -8.86 -4.12
CA PRO A 103 -23.41 -9.81 -4.85
C PRO A 103 -22.76 -10.39 -6.11
N HIS A 104 -21.68 -9.78 -6.61
CA HIS A 104 -21.04 -10.11 -7.87
C HIS A 104 -19.63 -10.70 -7.72
N LEU A 105 -19.07 -10.68 -6.51
CA LEU A 105 -17.75 -11.25 -6.22
C LEU A 105 -17.87 -12.72 -5.79
N PRO A 106 -17.18 -13.66 -6.45
CA PRO A 106 -17.18 -15.06 -6.05
C PRO A 106 -16.49 -15.23 -4.69
N THR A 107 -16.91 -16.22 -3.90
CA THR A 107 -16.24 -16.56 -2.64
C THR A 107 -14.79 -16.94 -2.90
N GLY A 108 -13.86 -16.35 -2.13
CA GLY A 108 -12.43 -16.64 -2.23
C GLY A 108 -11.54 -15.45 -1.85
N PRO A 109 -10.22 -15.59 -2.01
CA PRO A 109 -9.25 -14.59 -1.54
C PRO A 109 -9.48 -13.19 -2.09
N LEU A 110 -9.89 -13.07 -3.36
CA LEU A 110 -10.12 -11.76 -3.99
C LEU A 110 -11.31 -11.02 -3.37
N ARG A 111 -12.39 -11.74 -3.03
CA ARG A 111 -13.54 -11.18 -2.32
C ARG A 111 -13.14 -10.68 -0.95
N ALA A 112 -12.32 -11.44 -0.22
CA ALA A 112 -11.76 -11.03 1.06
C ALA A 112 -10.87 -9.78 0.91
N THR A 113 -10.01 -9.72 -0.12
CA THR A 113 -9.21 -8.52 -0.40
C THR A 113 -10.09 -7.29 -0.62
N VAL A 114 -11.15 -7.38 -1.44
CA VAL A 114 -12.09 -6.26 -1.63
C VAL A 114 -12.81 -5.88 -0.33
N ALA A 115 -13.19 -6.86 0.49
CA ALA A 115 -13.77 -6.59 1.81
C ALA A 115 -12.81 -5.79 2.68
N HIS A 116 -11.53 -6.19 2.76
CA HIS A 116 -10.50 -5.48 3.51
C HIS A 116 -10.17 -4.11 2.94
N GLU A 117 -10.27 -3.91 1.62
CA GLU A 117 -10.15 -2.58 1.01
C GLU A 117 -11.29 -1.65 1.45
N ARG A 118 -12.50 -2.18 1.63
CA ARG A 118 -13.64 -1.43 2.18
C ARG A 118 -13.52 -1.17 3.67
N VAL A 119 -13.01 -2.13 4.45
CA VAL A 119 -12.71 -1.95 5.87
C VAL A 119 -11.64 -0.89 6.10
N ALA A 120 -10.57 -0.87 5.30
CA ALA A 120 -9.55 0.18 5.35
C ALA A 120 -10.13 1.58 5.09
N ARG A 121 -11.28 1.66 4.39
CA ARG A 121 -12.06 2.89 4.14
C ARG A 121 -13.15 3.16 5.20
N GLY A 122 -13.16 2.39 6.29
CA GLY A 122 -14.04 2.58 7.44
C GLY A 122 -15.38 1.85 7.37
N GLU A 123 -15.61 0.97 6.40
CA GLU A 123 -16.84 0.17 6.36
C GLU A 123 -16.78 -0.96 7.40
N ASP A 124 -17.81 -1.08 8.25
CA ASP A 124 -17.97 -2.21 9.18
C ASP A 124 -18.73 -3.32 8.45
N LEU A 125 -18.05 -4.44 8.20
CA LEU A 125 -18.59 -5.60 7.49
C LEU A 125 -18.92 -6.74 8.47
N THR A 126 -18.91 -6.49 9.78
CA THR A 126 -19.32 -7.49 10.77
C THR A 126 -20.82 -7.80 10.65
N GLY A 127 -21.17 -9.08 10.74
CA GLY A 127 -22.56 -9.53 10.62
C GLY A 127 -23.13 -9.62 9.20
N GLY A 128 -22.31 -9.36 8.17
CA GLY A 128 -22.65 -9.56 6.75
C GLY A 128 -22.25 -10.93 6.18
N ASP A 129 -22.42 -11.10 4.87
CA ASP A 129 -21.98 -12.29 4.13
C ASP A 129 -20.48 -12.54 4.37
N ASP A 130 -20.16 -13.71 4.94
CA ASP A 130 -18.79 -14.21 5.15
C ASP A 130 -17.93 -13.97 3.88
N PRO A 131 -16.82 -13.21 3.95
CA PRO A 131 -15.92 -13.01 2.81
C PRO A 131 -15.32 -14.33 2.30
N GLY A 132 -15.40 -15.40 3.10
CA GLY A 132 -15.11 -16.78 2.76
C GLY A 132 -13.99 -17.37 3.61
N ARG A 133 -13.97 -18.71 3.76
CA ARG A 133 -12.94 -19.49 4.50
C ARG A 133 -11.49 -19.32 4.02
N SER A 134 -11.23 -18.47 3.04
CA SER A 134 -9.90 -18.22 2.46
C SER A 134 -9.60 -16.73 2.46
N ASP A 135 -9.64 -16.11 3.64
CA ASP A 135 -9.19 -14.74 3.85
C ASP A 135 -7.65 -14.73 3.98
N PRO A 136 -6.92 -14.15 3.00
CA PRO A 136 -5.46 -14.11 3.03
C PRO A 136 -4.89 -13.12 4.04
N LEU A 137 -5.69 -12.14 4.49
CA LEU A 137 -5.27 -11.10 5.42
C LEU A 137 -5.62 -11.48 6.85
N GLY A 138 -6.75 -12.17 7.05
CA GLY A 138 -7.19 -12.71 8.34
C GLY A 138 -7.60 -11.67 9.38
N LEU A 139 -7.49 -10.37 9.07
CA LEU A 139 -7.79 -9.28 10.00
C LEU A 139 -9.29 -9.19 10.34
N PRO A 140 -9.67 -8.48 11.41
CA PRO A 140 -11.07 -8.15 11.68
C PRO A 140 -11.72 -7.40 10.51
N LEU A 141 -12.97 -7.75 10.20
CA LEU A 141 -13.79 -7.14 9.13
C LEU A 141 -14.42 -5.79 9.53
N ARG A 142 -13.75 -5.07 10.42
CA ARG A 142 -14.04 -3.70 10.83
C ARG A 142 -12.75 -3.10 11.40
N LEU A 143 -12.70 -1.78 11.43
CA LEU A 143 -11.64 -1.08 12.15
C LEU A 143 -11.84 -1.23 13.66
N SER A 144 -10.74 -1.46 14.36
CA SER A 144 -10.65 -1.41 15.83
C SER A 144 -10.62 0.04 16.29
N SER A 145 -10.95 0.30 17.55
CA SER A 145 -11.05 1.68 18.08
C SER A 145 -9.71 2.44 18.11
N TRP A 146 -8.59 1.72 18.10
CA TRP A 146 -7.24 2.28 18.05
C TRP A 146 -6.73 2.48 16.61
N GLU A 147 -7.36 1.85 15.61
CA GLU A 147 -6.96 2.01 14.22
C GLU A 147 -7.33 3.42 13.74
N PRO A 148 -6.45 4.10 12.98
CA PRO A 148 -6.75 5.42 12.46
C PRO A 148 -7.75 5.34 11.30
N THR A 149 -8.26 6.50 10.88
CA THR A 149 -8.72 6.63 9.50
C THR A 149 -7.48 6.56 8.60
N TYR A 150 -7.37 5.50 7.80
CA TYR A 150 -6.19 5.26 6.97
C TYR A 150 -6.01 6.30 5.88
N LEU A 151 -4.74 6.57 5.55
CA LEU A 151 -4.36 7.42 4.43
C LEU A 151 -4.57 6.64 3.13
N ILE A 152 -5.62 7.00 2.40
CA ILE A 152 -6.01 6.38 1.13
C ILE A 152 -5.82 7.37 -0.03
N PRO A 153 -5.39 6.89 -1.21
CA PRO A 153 -5.16 7.77 -2.35
C PRO A 153 -6.47 8.18 -3.02
N GLU A 154 -6.42 9.32 -3.72
CA GLU A 154 -7.46 9.65 -4.69
C GLU A 154 -7.17 8.89 -5.99
N ILE A 155 -8.10 8.06 -6.44
CA ILE A 155 -7.95 7.25 -7.67
C ILE A 155 -8.85 7.85 -8.74
N GLY A 156 -8.23 8.34 -9.81
CA GLY A 156 -8.90 8.89 -10.98
C GLY A 156 -8.83 7.97 -12.20
N PRO A 157 -9.45 8.37 -13.32
CA PRO A 157 -9.52 7.54 -14.54
C PRO A 157 -8.15 7.27 -15.18
N TYR A 158 -7.16 8.16 -14.98
CA TYR A 158 -5.84 8.07 -15.63
C TYR A 158 -4.68 7.86 -14.66
N GLY A 159 -4.93 7.81 -13.36
CA GLY A 159 -3.87 7.78 -12.37
C GLY A 159 -4.40 7.83 -10.94
N LEU A 160 -3.49 8.00 -9.99
CA LEU A 160 -3.82 8.23 -8.60
C LEU A 160 -2.90 9.29 -8.00
N GLU A 161 -3.38 9.95 -6.96
CA GLU A 161 -2.61 10.90 -6.15
C GLU A 161 -2.36 10.29 -4.76
N ASP A 162 -1.10 9.97 -4.48
CA ASP A 162 -0.64 9.34 -3.22
C ASP A 162 0.66 10.00 -2.73
N PRO A 163 0.61 11.29 -2.36
CA PRO A 163 1.80 12.01 -1.93
C PRO A 163 2.34 11.46 -0.61
N VAL A 164 3.64 11.64 -0.38
CA VAL A 164 4.24 11.39 0.93
C VAL A 164 3.50 12.22 1.98
N PRO A 165 2.97 11.60 3.06
CA PRO A 165 2.24 12.32 4.08
C PRO A 165 3.13 13.41 4.71
N PRO A 166 2.61 14.63 4.94
CA PRO A 166 3.42 15.73 5.45
C PRO A 166 4.04 15.37 6.81
N THR A 167 5.30 15.74 7.02
CA THR A 167 6.05 15.47 8.26
C THR A 167 5.46 16.21 9.47
N GLY A 168 4.88 17.38 9.24
CA GLY A 168 4.60 18.35 10.29
C GLY A 168 5.89 19.04 10.78
N PRO A 169 5.79 19.93 11.78
CA PRO A 169 6.96 20.60 12.34
C PRO A 169 7.84 19.59 13.09
N LEU A 170 9.10 19.49 12.68
CA LEU A 170 10.10 18.68 13.37
C LEU A 170 10.95 19.59 14.29
N GLU A 171 11.33 19.07 15.46
CA GLU A 171 12.27 19.71 16.36
C GLU A 171 13.68 19.15 16.17
N VAL A 172 14.70 20.01 16.33
CA VAL A 172 16.10 19.60 16.24
C VAL A 172 16.56 19.08 17.58
N VAL A 173 17.10 17.87 17.61
CA VAL A 173 17.69 17.26 18.82
C VAL A 173 19.09 16.73 18.56
N ASP A 174 19.92 16.75 19.59
CA ASP A 174 21.21 16.07 19.58
C ASP A 174 21.00 14.55 19.72
N ILE A 175 21.72 13.77 18.93
CA ILE A 175 21.72 12.30 19.02
C ILE A 175 23.00 11.81 19.69
N PRO A 176 22.94 10.69 20.44
CA PRO A 176 24.10 10.11 21.09
C PRO A 176 25.08 9.50 20.07
N ARG A 177 26.15 8.89 20.59
CA ARG A 177 26.99 8.03 19.75
C ARG A 177 26.22 6.76 19.37
N PRO A 178 26.48 6.18 18.18
CA PRO A 178 25.94 4.88 17.81
C PRO A 178 26.14 3.84 18.91
N GLY A 179 25.08 3.07 19.19
CA GLY A 179 25.10 1.93 20.09
C GLY A 179 25.46 0.63 19.37
N GLU A 180 25.29 -0.49 20.06
CA GLU A 180 25.43 -1.83 19.47
C GLU A 180 24.05 -2.34 19.02
N ALA A 181 23.99 -2.83 17.78
CA ALA A 181 22.77 -3.43 17.26
C ALA A 181 22.46 -4.75 17.98
N VAL A 182 21.21 -4.93 18.38
CA VAL A 182 20.73 -6.12 19.09
C VAL A 182 20.17 -7.12 18.08
N GLY A 183 20.48 -8.40 18.29
CA GLY A 183 19.94 -9.53 17.52
C GLY A 183 18.84 -10.29 18.27
N GLY A 184 18.54 -11.52 17.83
CA GLY A 184 17.52 -12.36 18.49
C GLY A 184 16.10 -11.88 18.20
N VAL A 185 15.23 -11.89 19.22
CA VAL A 185 13.80 -11.55 19.10
C VAL A 185 13.56 -10.15 18.50
N ALA A 186 14.38 -9.16 18.87
CA ALA A 186 14.28 -7.79 18.32
C ALA A 186 14.53 -7.70 16.80
N THR A 187 15.09 -8.76 16.19
CA THR A 187 15.28 -8.86 14.73
C THR A 187 13.94 -8.98 13.99
N ALA A 188 12.91 -9.57 14.62
CA ALA A 188 11.58 -9.69 14.03
C ALA A 188 10.97 -8.30 13.78
N GLY A 189 11.01 -7.41 14.78
CA GLY A 189 10.57 -6.01 14.64
C GLY A 189 11.35 -5.24 13.56
N SER A 190 12.67 -5.43 13.48
CA SER A 190 13.49 -4.87 12.40
C SER A 190 13.08 -5.41 11.02
N GLY A 191 12.82 -6.71 10.90
CA GLY A 191 12.30 -7.32 9.69
C GLY A 191 10.97 -6.70 9.27
N ALA A 192 10.02 -6.63 10.20
CA ALA A 192 8.68 -6.11 9.94
C ALA A 192 8.67 -4.63 9.55
N LEU A 193 9.53 -3.79 10.17
CA LEU A 193 9.71 -2.39 9.76
C LEU A 193 10.22 -2.29 8.31
N ARG A 194 11.15 -3.15 7.89
CA ARG A 194 11.63 -3.15 6.51
C ARG A 194 10.57 -3.64 5.53
N ASP A 195 9.71 -4.55 5.98
CA ASP A 195 8.65 -5.15 5.16
C ASP A 195 7.59 -4.12 4.74
N LEU A 196 7.38 -3.07 5.54
CA LEU A 196 6.56 -1.91 5.18
C LEU A 196 6.97 -1.33 3.82
N ALA A 197 8.28 -1.17 3.59
CA ALA A 197 8.85 -0.57 2.38
C ALA A 197 9.47 -1.60 1.42
N ARG A 198 9.14 -2.90 1.56
CA ARG A 198 9.75 -3.99 0.76
C ARG A 198 9.60 -3.74 -0.75
N THR A 199 8.41 -3.39 -1.20
CA THR A 199 8.12 -3.12 -2.62
C THR A 199 8.96 -1.97 -3.17
N TRP A 200 9.29 -0.98 -2.35
CA TRP A 200 10.14 0.13 -2.79
C TRP A 200 11.57 -0.36 -3.05
N ALA A 201 12.07 -1.29 -2.23
CA ALA A 201 13.41 -1.85 -2.37
C ALA A 201 13.52 -2.94 -3.45
N GLU A 202 12.47 -3.73 -3.68
CA GLU A 202 12.49 -4.88 -4.58
C GLU A 202 11.95 -4.58 -5.98
N GLU A 203 10.94 -3.71 -6.08
CA GLU A 203 10.23 -3.41 -7.33
C GLU A 203 10.39 -1.94 -7.78
N SER A 204 11.11 -1.12 -6.99
CA SER A 204 11.43 0.25 -7.33
C SER A 204 12.93 0.52 -7.18
N ASN A 205 13.34 1.79 -7.23
CA ASN A 205 14.73 2.22 -7.00
C ASN A 205 14.99 2.59 -5.53
N GLY A 206 14.09 2.20 -4.62
CA GLY A 206 14.18 2.51 -3.20
C GLY A 206 15.14 1.64 -2.42
N HIS A 207 15.24 1.94 -1.14
CA HIS A 207 15.95 1.16 -0.15
C HIS A 207 15.21 1.23 1.18
N SER A 208 15.45 0.23 2.03
CA SER A 208 14.98 0.20 3.41
C SER A 208 16.07 -0.36 4.30
N MET A 209 16.37 0.36 5.38
CA MET A 209 17.28 -0.05 6.43
C MET A 209 16.59 0.05 7.77
N SER A 210 16.84 -0.91 8.65
CA SER A 210 16.40 -0.84 10.03
C SER A 210 17.47 -1.38 10.98
N VAL A 211 17.36 -0.99 12.24
CA VAL A 211 18.18 -1.52 13.33
C VAL A 211 17.34 -1.61 14.59
N ALA A 212 17.70 -2.54 15.48
CA ALA A 212 17.22 -2.62 16.85
C ALA A 212 18.38 -2.38 17.81
N VAL A 213 18.14 -1.68 18.93
CA VAL A 213 19.13 -1.42 19.98
C VAL A 213 18.50 -1.57 21.36
N GLN A 214 19.34 -1.73 22.38
CA GLN A 214 18.95 -1.48 23.77
C GLN A 214 19.07 0.02 24.04
N GLY A 215 18.01 0.64 24.59
CA GLY A 215 17.94 2.07 24.85
C GLY A 215 16.82 2.78 24.10
N GLY A 216 17.04 4.04 23.73
CA GLY A 216 16.03 4.91 23.12
C GLY A 216 16.08 5.02 21.60
N ALA A 217 15.06 5.66 21.02
CA ALA A 217 14.90 5.98 19.60
C ALA A 217 16.05 6.84 19.10
N ASP A 218 16.57 7.76 19.92
CA ASP A 218 17.74 8.57 19.58
C ASP A 218 18.99 7.71 19.32
N THR A 219 19.18 6.67 20.14
CA THR A 219 20.25 5.68 20.01
C THR A 219 20.01 4.79 18.80
N ALA A 220 18.77 4.38 18.55
CA ALA A 220 18.41 3.60 17.37
C ALA A 220 18.68 4.39 16.08
N ILE A 221 18.28 5.66 16.02
CA ILE A 221 18.53 6.57 14.88
C ILE A 221 20.04 6.77 14.70
N ALA A 222 20.78 7.07 15.77
CA ALA A 222 22.25 7.24 15.70
C ALA A 222 22.94 5.99 15.15
N THR A 223 22.48 4.81 15.59
CA THR A 223 23.03 3.52 15.19
C THR A 223 22.70 3.19 13.74
N LEU A 224 21.47 3.48 13.30
CA LEU A 224 21.04 3.28 11.92
C LEU A 224 21.85 4.14 10.93
N LEU A 225 22.04 5.41 11.27
CA LEU A 225 22.82 6.33 10.44
C LEU A 225 24.28 5.92 10.36
N ALA A 226 24.85 5.41 11.45
CA ALA A 226 26.24 4.98 11.56
C ALA A 226 27.28 6.01 11.09
N ASP A 227 26.90 7.29 11.01
CA ASP A 227 27.74 8.38 10.51
C ASP A 227 28.19 9.28 11.67
N PRO A 228 29.49 9.27 12.04
CA PRO A 228 30.01 10.10 13.11
C PRO A 228 30.14 11.58 12.71
N THR A 229 29.63 12.04 11.57
CA THR A 229 29.53 13.47 11.26
C THR A 229 28.15 14.01 11.59
N ILE A 230 27.11 13.16 11.61
CA ILE A 230 25.76 13.53 12.00
C ILE A 230 25.68 13.54 13.53
N ARG A 231 25.26 14.68 14.09
CA ARG A 231 25.14 14.91 15.54
C ARG A 231 23.76 15.35 15.97
N ARG A 232 22.95 15.78 15.00
CA ARG A 232 21.60 16.25 15.21
C ARG A 232 20.69 15.65 14.16
N VAL A 233 19.46 15.40 14.56
CA VAL A 233 18.37 15.02 13.67
C VAL A 233 17.18 15.91 13.93
N HIS A 234 16.26 15.92 12.99
CA HIS A 234 14.95 16.54 13.14
C HIS A 234 13.97 15.43 13.48
N TRP A 235 13.20 15.54 14.54
CA TRP A 235 12.19 14.53 14.84
C TRP A 235 10.91 15.13 15.41
N ARG A 236 9.86 14.32 15.51
CA ARG A 236 8.64 14.67 16.22
C ARG A 236 8.02 13.39 16.77
N ARG A 237 7.53 13.46 18.01
CA ARG A 237 6.70 12.41 18.60
C ARG A 237 5.37 12.29 17.84
N LEU A 238 5.00 11.08 17.47
CA LEU A 238 3.74 10.77 16.80
C LEU A 238 2.70 10.26 17.80
N GLU A 239 1.44 10.62 17.57
CA GLU A 239 0.33 9.88 18.14
C GLU A 239 0.30 8.46 17.55
N ALA A 240 -0.14 7.48 18.32
CA ALA A 240 -0.06 6.08 17.92
C ALA A 240 -0.81 5.81 16.60
N GLY A 241 -2.03 6.35 16.46
CA GLY A 241 -2.80 6.26 15.21
C GLY A 241 -2.10 6.93 14.01
N GLU A 242 -1.34 8.01 14.22
CA GLU A 242 -0.55 8.63 13.15
C GLU A 242 0.57 7.69 12.67
N ALA A 243 1.26 7.03 13.61
CA ALA A 243 2.28 6.04 13.29
C ALA A 243 1.71 4.86 12.51
N ILE A 244 0.57 4.29 12.96
CA ILE A 244 -0.15 3.23 12.24
C ILE A 244 -0.52 3.68 10.82
N GLY A 245 -1.03 4.91 10.67
CA GLY A 245 -1.40 5.47 9.37
C GLY A 245 -0.22 5.58 8.41
N LEU A 246 0.95 6.01 8.90
CA LEU A 246 2.19 6.09 8.12
C LEU A 246 2.71 4.70 7.73
N MET A 247 2.69 3.73 8.65
CA MET A 247 3.07 2.34 8.36
C MET A 247 2.17 1.74 7.29
N ALA A 248 0.86 1.92 7.41
CA ALA A 248 -0.09 1.40 6.43
C ALA A 248 0.05 2.08 5.07
N TRP A 249 0.31 3.39 5.04
CA TRP A 249 0.61 4.10 3.79
C TRP A 249 1.86 3.52 3.10
N ALA A 250 2.96 3.33 3.83
CA ALA A 250 4.17 2.73 3.27
C ALA A 250 3.91 1.29 2.79
N GLY A 251 3.21 0.50 3.61
CA GLY A 251 2.79 -0.86 3.28
C GLY A 251 1.90 -0.95 2.04
N ALA A 252 1.09 0.06 1.76
CA ALA A 252 0.23 0.11 0.59
C ALA A 252 0.96 0.61 -0.67
N SER A 253 1.93 1.51 -0.52
CA SER A 253 2.59 2.20 -1.63
C SER A 253 3.63 1.34 -2.36
N GLY A 254 3.83 1.62 -3.65
CA GLY A 254 4.87 1.02 -4.48
C GLY A 254 6.18 1.84 -4.57
N GLY A 255 6.24 3.01 -3.93
CA GLY A 255 7.34 3.96 -4.10
C GLY A 255 7.28 4.63 -5.48
N ALA A 256 8.41 5.15 -5.99
CA ALA A 256 8.42 5.90 -7.25
C ALA A 256 8.02 5.09 -8.50
N HIS A 257 8.30 3.78 -8.50
CA HIS A 257 8.17 2.94 -9.70
C HIS A 257 7.50 1.58 -9.46
N GLY A 258 7.44 1.13 -8.20
CA GLY A 258 6.81 -0.14 -7.88
C GLY A 258 5.29 -0.03 -7.99
N ARG A 259 4.63 -1.17 -8.15
CA ARG A 259 3.17 -1.19 -8.19
C ARG A 259 2.62 -0.98 -6.78
N ARG A 260 1.61 -0.13 -6.66
CA ARG A 260 0.84 0.00 -5.41
C ARG A 260 0.22 -1.35 -5.03
N ARG A 261 0.27 -1.71 -3.75
CA ARG A 261 -0.21 -2.98 -3.20
C ARG A 261 -1.65 -2.93 -2.66
N GLY A 262 -2.17 -1.74 -2.38
CA GLY A 262 -3.53 -1.52 -1.89
C GLY A 262 -3.63 -1.23 -0.39
N ALA A 263 -4.67 -0.52 0.01
CA ALA A 263 -4.89 -0.14 1.41
C ALA A 263 -5.14 -1.34 2.32
N ALA A 264 -5.75 -2.42 1.81
CA ALA A 264 -5.91 -3.67 2.54
C ALA A 264 -4.55 -4.27 2.93
N ARG A 265 -3.61 -4.28 1.99
CA ARG A 265 -2.24 -4.74 2.25
C ARG A 265 -1.51 -3.81 3.22
N GLY A 266 -1.66 -2.49 3.04
CA GLY A 266 -1.10 -1.51 3.97
C GLY A 266 -1.54 -1.74 5.42
N ARG A 267 -2.86 -1.90 5.64
CA ARG A 267 -3.44 -2.23 6.95
C ARG A 267 -2.82 -3.49 7.55
N PHE A 268 -2.69 -4.56 6.75
CA PHE A 268 -2.04 -5.81 7.18
C PHE A 268 -0.59 -5.61 7.60
N GLU A 269 0.21 -4.90 6.79
CA GLU A 269 1.62 -4.68 7.10
C GLU A 269 1.79 -3.85 8.40
N ALA A 270 0.88 -2.90 8.67
CA ALA A 270 0.89 -2.15 9.91
C ALA A 270 0.57 -3.04 11.13
N TRP A 271 -0.45 -3.88 11.05
CA TRP A 271 -0.78 -4.87 12.10
C TRP A 271 0.37 -5.84 12.34
N TRP A 272 0.93 -6.38 11.26
CA TRP A 272 2.07 -7.30 11.31
C TRP A 272 3.29 -6.64 11.96
N CYS A 273 3.55 -5.38 11.63
CA CYS A 273 4.65 -4.62 12.21
C CYS A 273 4.49 -4.40 13.71
N VAL A 274 3.31 -3.95 14.17
CA VAL A 274 3.06 -3.77 15.62
C VAL A 274 3.19 -5.10 16.35
N ALA A 275 2.54 -6.16 15.84
CA ALA A 275 2.58 -7.46 16.47
C ALA A 275 4.01 -8.02 16.57
N SER A 276 4.85 -7.77 15.56
CA SER A 276 6.27 -8.18 15.56
C SER A 276 7.14 -7.34 16.48
N LEU A 277 6.84 -6.03 16.62
CA LEU A 277 7.55 -5.15 17.56
C LEU A 277 7.22 -5.51 19.01
N ALA A 278 5.97 -5.90 19.27
CA ALA A 278 5.45 -6.22 20.60
C ALA A 278 5.61 -7.70 21.00
N GLY A 279 6.31 -8.51 20.19
CA GLY A 279 6.54 -9.93 20.49
C GLY A 279 5.27 -10.80 20.51
N LEU A 280 4.18 -10.38 19.86
CA LEU A 280 2.89 -11.09 19.87
C LEU A 280 2.83 -12.30 18.92
N LEU A 281 3.94 -12.59 18.21
CA LEU A 281 4.06 -13.62 17.18
C LEU A 281 5.40 -14.37 17.28
N GLU A 282 5.95 -14.49 18.49
CA GLU A 282 7.24 -15.15 18.69
C GLU A 282 7.12 -16.68 18.66
N ASP A 283 6.02 -17.22 19.15
CA ASP A 283 5.78 -18.65 19.19
C ASP A 283 5.09 -19.14 17.89
N PRO A 284 5.51 -20.29 17.32
CA PRO A 284 4.90 -20.83 16.09
C PRO A 284 3.39 -21.12 16.18
N ASP A 285 2.88 -21.27 17.39
CA ASP A 285 1.47 -21.55 17.70
C ASP A 285 0.66 -20.27 17.95
N ASP A 286 1.30 -19.09 17.93
CA ASP A 286 0.61 -17.82 18.11
C ASP A 286 -0.41 -17.59 16.98
N PRO A 287 -1.66 -17.24 17.32
CA PRO A 287 -2.71 -17.09 16.32
C PRO A 287 -2.48 -15.82 15.50
N TRP A 288 -2.67 -15.94 14.18
CA TRP A 288 -2.85 -14.77 13.33
C TRP A 288 -4.34 -14.55 13.00
N PRO A 289 -4.86 -13.32 13.14
CA PRO A 289 -4.22 -12.16 13.77
C PRO A 289 -4.22 -12.30 15.31
N PRO A 290 -3.31 -11.61 16.03
CA PRO A 290 -3.41 -11.48 17.48
C PRO A 290 -4.73 -10.80 17.89
N ASP A 291 -5.06 -10.87 19.18
CA ASP A 291 -6.26 -10.22 19.70
C ASP A 291 -6.21 -8.70 19.43
N PRO A 292 -7.25 -8.10 18.84
CA PRO A 292 -7.26 -6.68 18.52
C PRO A 292 -7.00 -5.75 19.71
N VAL A 293 -7.40 -6.14 20.92
CA VAL A 293 -7.15 -5.36 22.14
C VAL A 293 -5.66 -5.40 22.48
N GLN A 294 -5.01 -6.56 22.40
CA GLN A 294 -3.57 -6.69 22.66
C GLN A 294 -2.72 -5.86 21.70
N VAL A 295 -3.06 -5.87 20.40
CA VAL A 295 -2.36 -5.02 19.40
C VAL A 295 -2.57 -3.53 19.70
N GLY A 296 -3.77 -3.16 20.15
CA GLY A 296 -4.10 -1.79 20.53
C GLY A 296 -3.34 -1.30 21.77
N ASP A 297 -3.26 -2.14 22.81
CA ASP A 297 -2.52 -1.85 24.04
C ASP A 297 -1.03 -1.68 23.73
N ALA A 298 -0.43 -2.63 22.98
CA ALA A 298 0.97 -2.53 22.55
C ALA A 298 1.25 -1.26 21.73
N THR A 299 0.34 -0.89 20.82
CA THR A 299 0.45 0.34 20.03
C THR A 299 0.48 1.59 20.93
N ALA A 300 -0.29 1.59 22.02
CA ALA A 300 -0.40 2.71 22.96
C ALA A 300 0.75 2.78 23.98
N GLU A 301 1.31 1.65 24.36
CA GLU A 301 2.46 1.54 25.28
C GLU A 301 3.78 1.95 24.60
N MET A 302 3.91 1.70 23.30
CA MET A 302 5.06 2.13 22.51
C MET A 302 5.14 3.63 22.32
N ASN A 303 6.38 4.12 22.25
CA ASN A 303 6.66 5.45 21.78
C ASN A 303 7.08 5.46 20.31
N TRP A 304 6.50 6.38 19.54
CA TRP A 304 6.64 6.53 18.09
C TRP A 304 7.18 7.91 17.73
N TRP A 305 8.12 7.95 16.79
CA TRP A 305 8.66 9.18 16.23
C TRP A 305 8.75 9.10 14.72
N ARG A 306 8.55 10.26 14.09
CA ARG A 306 9.03 10.51 12.73
C ARG A 306 10.31 11.32 12.82
N TRP A 307 11.30 11.00 12.00
CA TRP A 307 12.59 11.70 12.03
C TRP A 307 13.15 11.95 10.63
N ASP A 308 14.08 12.90 10.52
CA ASP A 308 14.79 13.22 9.30
C ASP A 308 16.17 13.81 9.60
N VAL A 309 17.02 13.86 8.58
CA VAL A 309 18.32 14.54 8.61
C VAL A 309 18.28 15.79 7.74
N ASP A 310 19.19 16.73 7.96
CA ASP A 310 19.29 17.94 7.14
C ASP A 310 19.48 17.58 5.65
N GLY A 311 18.57 18.06 4.81
CA GLY A 311 18.59 17.87 3.36
C GLY A 311 17.18 17.82 2.78
N ALA A 312 16.95 18.47 1.64
CA ALA A 312 15.67 18.35 0.97
C ALA A 312 15.52 16.90 0.44
N ARG A 313 14.55 16.16 0.99
CA ARG A 313 14.21 14.84 0.45
C ARG A 313 13.15 14.95 -0.64
N THR A 314 13.46 14.40 -1.80
CA THR A 314 12.53 14.29 -2.93
C THR A 314 12.19 12.82 -3.16
N GLY A 315 10.96 12.53 -3.54
CA GLY A 315 10.49 11.15 -3.75
C GLY A 315 9.88 10.52 -2.50
N TRP A 316 9.54 9.23 -2.61
CA TRP A 316 8.92 8.46 -1.54
C TRP A 316 9.94 8.18 -0.44
N HIS A 317 9.57 8.49 0.79
CA HIS A 317 10.40 8.21 1.95
C HIS A 317 9.55 8.09 3.21
N LEU A 318 10.02 7.26 4.13
CA LEU A 318 9.48 7.13 5.47
C LEU A 318 10.62 6.80 6.43
N ASN A 319 10.76 7.63 7.45
CA ASN A 319 11.70 7.42 8.53
C ASN A 319 10.90 7.39 9.83
N LEU A 320 10.97 6.26 10.52
CA LEU A 320 10.29 6.05 11.80
C LEU A 320 11.31 5.63 12.85
N ALA A 321 11.04 5.95 14.10
CA ALA A 321 11.67 5.32 15.23
C ALA A 321 10.59 4.91 16.24
N VAL A 322 10.84 3.80 16.93
CA VAL A 322 9.91 3.22 17.90
C VAL A 322 10.70 2.85 19.14
N GLU A 323 10.21 3.17 20.32
CA GLU A 323 10.70 2.66 21.60
C GLU A 323 9.62 1.80 22.24
N ASP A 324 10.04 0.65 22.74
CA ASP A 324 9.30 -0.13 23.72
C ASP A 324 9.94 0.12 25.10
N PRO A 325 9.30 0.94 25.95
CA PRO A 325 9.83 1.26 27.27
C PRO A 325 9.87 0.06 28.22
N ASP A 326 9.00 -0.92 28.04
CA ASP A 326 8.85 -2.04 28.97
C ASP A 326 9.98 -3.07 28.77
N ASP A 327 10.38 -3.28 27.52
CA ASP A 327 11.52 -4.15 27.17
C ASP A 327 12.86 -3.40 27.04
N GLY A 328 12.84 -2.06 27.13
CA GLY A 328 14.03 -1.22 26.98
C GLY A 328 14.65 -1.31 25.57
N LEU A 329 13.82 -1.60 24.57
CA LEU A 329 14.22 -1.76 23.18
C LEU A 329 13.80 -0.56 22.35
N ALA A 330 14.60 -0.26 21.31
CA ALA A 330 14.23 0.72 20.32
C ALA A 330 14.62 0.28 18.92
N TRP A 331 13.82 0.71 17.94
CA TRP A 331 14.04 0.47 16.53
C TRP A 331 14.06 1.77 15.76
N ALA A 332 14.82 1.81 14.68
CA ALA A 332 14.75 2.86 13.69
C ALA A 332 14.62 2.27 12.30
N LEU A 333 13.81 2.90 11.46
CA LEU A 333 13.60 2.64 10.04
C LEU A 333 14.02 3.88 9.26
N ALA A 334 14.80 3.68 8.20
CA ALA A 334 14.99 4.65 7.13
C ALA A 334 14.64 3.96 5.81
N ALA A 335 13.57 4.43 5.17
CA ALA A 335 13.15 3.97 3.87
C ALA A 335 13.01 5.15 2.91
N GLY A 336 13.37 4.94 1.65
CA GLY A 336 13.03 5.88 0.60
C GLY A 336 13.72 5.62 -0.73
N ASP A 337 13.40 6.43 -1.72
CA ASP A 337 13.99 6.36 -3.05
C ASP A 337 15.50 6.64 -3.00
N ARG A 338 16.28 5.92 -3.81
CA ARG A 338 17.67 6.32 -4.07
C ARG A 338 17.66 7.49 -5.04
N TYR A 339 18.35 8.57 -4.70
CA TYR A 339 18.65 9.60 -5.69
C TYR A 339 19.46 8.99 -6.83
N SER A 340 18.99 9.15 -8.07
CA SER A 340 19.92 9.16 -9.19
C SER A 340 20.73 10.43 -9.06
N VAL A 341 21.98 10.31 -8.61
CA VAL A 341 22.96 11.36 -8.90
C VAL A 341 23.09 11.33 -10.42
N SER A 342 22.37 12.21 -11.11
CA SER A 342 22.67 12.51 -12.51
C SER A 342 24.14 12.90 -12.53
N ALA A 343 24.98 12.03 -13.09
CA ALA A 343 26.35 12.39 -13.40
C ALA A 343 26.30 13.68 -14.21
N PRO A 344 27.11 14.70 -13.90
CA PRO A 344 27.21 15.85 -14.78
C PRO A 344 27.61 15.33 -16.16
N GLU A 345 26.85 15.70 -17.19
CA GLU A 345 27.20 15.46 -18.58
C GLU A 345 28.66 15.88 -18.79
N GLN A 346 29.51 14.94 -19.20
CA GLN A 346 30.87 15.21 -19.66
C GLN A 346 30.85 15.59 -21.14
#